data_AF-A0A382PHE3-F1
#
_entry.id   AF-A0A382PHE3-F1
#
_cell.length_a   1.000
_cell.length_b   1.000
_cell.length_c   1.000
_cell.angle_alpha   90.00
_cell.angle_beta   90.00
_cell.angle_gamma   90.00
#
_symmetry.space_group_name_H-M   'P 1'
#
loop_
_entity.id
_entity.type
_entity.pdbx_description
1 polymer ?
#
loop_
_entity_poly.entity_id
_entity_poly.type
_entity_poly.pdbx_seq_one_letter_code
_entity_poly.pdbx_strand_id
1 'polypeptide(L)'
;GCGSSREHAPQSLYRAGFRAIIAGNFAEIFFGNATSLGMPCVSSSKESLEKLSSAIETDPSLEVVVDVENLQVRYGNEVMPCGITPSARDSLLNGSWDPLEELLTATKGIEETARNLPYA
;
A
#
# COMPACT_ATOMS: atom_id res chain seq x y z
N GLY A 1 3.73 -12.30 -2.02
CA GLY A 1 4.86 -12.69 -1.16
C GLY A 1 4.48 -13.78 -0.18
N CYS A 2 4.35 -15.04 -0.62
CA CYS A 2 3.89 -16.18 0.21
C CYS A 2 4.96 -16.71 1.21
N GLY A 3 6.19 -16.18 1.21
CA GLY A 3 7.28 -16.68 2.04
C GLY A 3 7.57 -15.85 3.30
N SER A 4 8.51 -16.35 4.13
CA SER A 4 9.11 -15.60 5.24
C SER A 4 9.58 -14.24 4.70
N SER A 5 8.87 -13.19 5.05
CA SER A 5 9.02 -11.87 4.46
C SER A 5 10.47 -11.41 4.53
N ARG A 6 11.10 -11.27 3.36
CA ARG A 6 12.33 -10.52 3.24
C ARG A 6 11.88 -9.08 3.04
N GLU A 7 12.06 -8.22 4.03
CA GLU A 7 11.72 -6.78 3.98
C GLU A 7 12.23 -6.10 2.69
N HIS A 8 13.30 -6.65 2.13
CA HIS A 8 13.87 -6.26 0.85
C HIS A 8 12.92 -6.40 -0.35
N ALA A 9 11.92 -7.27 -0.32
CA ALA A 9 11.03 -7.50 -1.47
C ALA A 9 10.21 -6.25 -1.85
N PRO A 10 9.38 -5.65 -0.96
CA PRO A 10 8.65 -4.43 -1.28
C PRO A 10 9.59 -3.24 -1.55
N GLN A 11 10.72 -3.15 -0.84
CA GLN A 11 11.74 -2.13 -1.12
C GLN A 11 12.31 -2.23 -2.54
N SER A 12 12.57 -3.46 -3.01
CA SER A 12 13.11 -3.70 -4.35
C SER A 12 12.10 -3.31 -5.42
N LEU A 13 10.82 -3.63 -5.23
CA LEU A 13 9.74 -3.23 -6.13
C LEU A 13 9.62 -1.71 -6.20
N TYR A 14 9.61 -1.05 -5.04
CA TYR A 14 9.54 0.41 -4.97
C TYR A 14 10.70 1.08 -5.71
N ARG A 15 11.94 0.59 -5.49
CA ARG A 15 13.16 1.08 -6.16
C ARG A 15 13.20 0.77 -7.65
N ALA A 16 12.59 -0.33 -8.08
CA ALA A 16 12.41 -0.66 -9.50
C ALA A 16 11.39 0.25 -10.20
N GLY A 17 10.66 1.08 -9.45
CA GLY A 17 9.69 2.03 -10.00
C GLY A 17 8.23 1.63 -9.84
N PHE A 18 7.94 0.46 -9.27
CA PHE A 18 6.56 0.09 -8.98
C PHE A 18 5.98 0.99 -7.87
N ARG A 19 4.70 1.35 -8.02
CA ARG A 19 3.99 2.26 -7.10
C ARG A 19 2.71 1.67 -6.52
N ALA A 20 2.24 0.54 -7.05
CA ALA A 20 1.09 -0.18 -6.52
C ALA A 20 1.22 -1.67 -6.87
N ILE A 21 0.53 -2.51 -6.12
CA ILE A 21 0.46 -3.95 -6.38
C ILE A 21 -1.00 -4.39 -6.32
N ILE A 22 -1.43 -5.12 -7.34
CA ILE A 22 -2.76 -5.70 -7.45
C ILE A 22 -2.61 -7.23 -7.41
N ALA A 23 -3.28 -7.90 -6.47
CA ALA A 23 -3.21 -9.36 -6.35
C ALA A 23 -4.51 -9.94 -5.78
N GLY A 24 -4.61 -11.27 -5.64
CA GLY A 24 -5.76 -11.89 -4.96
C GLY A 24 -5.68 -11.77 -3.44
N ASN A 25 -4.47 -11.88 -2.90
CA ASN A 25 -4.17 -11.72 -1.48
C ASN A 25 -2.70 -11.32 -1.27
N PHE A 26 -2.38 -10.93 -0.04
CA PHE A 26 -1.02 -10.61 0.39
C PHE A 26 -0.71 -11.32 1.70
N ALA A 27 0.55 -11.72 1.89
CA ALA A 27 1.01 -12.09 3.22
C ALA A 27 1.12 -10.84 4.07
N GLU A 28 0.72 -10.96 5.34
CA GLU A 28 0.59 -9.85 6.28
C GLU A 28 1.85 -8.98 6.38
N ILE A 29 3.03 -9.60 6.53
CA ILE A 29 4.29 -8.85 6.66
C ILE A 29 4.64 -8.12 5.35
N PHE A 30 4.40 -8.74 4.19
CA PHE A 30 4.64 -8.06 2.91
C PHE A 30 3.71 -6.86 2.74
N PHE A 31 2.44 -7.02 3.11
CA PHE A 31 1.44 -5.97 3.06
C PHE A 31 1.81 -4.79 3.97
N GLY A 32 2.21 -5.07 5.22
CA GLY A 32 2.67 -4.04 6.16
C GLY A 32 3.86 -3.26 5.62
N ASN A 33 4.91 -3.96 5.21
CA ASN A 33 6.12 -3.33 4.68
C ASN A 33 5.88 -2.51 3.40
N ALA A 34 5.00 -2.98 2.51
CA ALA A 34 4.62 -2.21 1.32
C ALA A 34 3.83 -0.95 1.68
N THR A 35 2.89 -1.07 2.63
CA THR A 35 2.09 0.07 3.11
C THR A 35 2.99 1.12 3.77
N SER A 36 3.96 0.69 4.59
CA SER A 36 4.96 1.60 5.20
C SER A 36 5.91 2.27 4.22
N LEU A 37 5.90 1.87 2.94
CA LEU A 37 6.60 2.55 1.84
C LEU A 37 5.66 3.42 1.00
N GLY A 38 4.39 3.55 1.39
CA GLY A 38 3.37 4.29 0.65
C GLY A 38 2.89 3.56 -0.60
N MET A 39 3.12 2.24 -0.71
CA MET A 39 2.75 1.44 -1.87
C MET A 39 1.44 0.69 -1.61
N PRO A 40 0.31 1.11 -2.20
CA PRO A 40 -0.96 0.41 -2.04
C PRO A 40 -0.88 -1.02 -2.57
N CYS A 41 -1.31 -1.96 -1.72
CA CYS A 41 -1.48 -3.37 -2.04
C CYS A 41 -2.98 -3.67 -2.03
N VAL A 42 -3.59 -3.70 -3.21
CA VAL A 42 -5.04 -3.87 -3.35
C VAL A 42 -5.38 -5.29 -3.80
N SER A 43 -6.41 -5.88 -3.20
CA SER A 43 -6.92 -7.19 -3.56
C SER A 43 -8.05 -7.09 -4.58
N SER A 44 -8.15 -8.04 -5.51
CA SER A 44 -9.31 -8.14 -6.40
C SER A 44 -9.66 -9.61 -6.67
N SER A 45 -10.83 -9.85 -7.26
CA SER A 45 -11.27 -11.20 -7.60
C SER A 45 -10.38 -11.81 -8.68
N LYS A 46 -10.26 -13.15 -8.68
CA LYS A 46 -9.49 -13.88 -9.69
C LYS A 46 -9.94 -13.52 -11.11
N GLU A 47 -11.24 -13.44 -11.35
CA GLU A 47 -11.81 -13.05 -12.65
C GLU A 47 -11.35 -11.64 -13.08
N SER A 48 -11.31 -10.68 -12.16
CA SER A 48 -10.89 -9.31 -12.46
C SER A 48 -9.39 -9.24 -12.77
N LEU A 49 -8.58 -10.02 -12.05
CA LEU A 49 -7.13 -10.13 -12.30
C LEU A 49 -6.84 -10.77 -13.66
N GLU A 50 -7.59 -11.81 -14.05
CA GLU A 50 -7.44 -12.45 -15.37
C GLU A 50 -7.80 -11.50 -16.51
N LYS A 51 -8.87 -10.70 -16.36
CA LYS A 51 -9.23 -9.66 -17.32
C LYS A 51 -8.15 -8.58 -17.44
N LEU A 52 -7.65 -8.08 -16.31
CA LEU A 52 -6.57 -7.10 -16.29
C LEU A 52 -5.29 -7.66 -16.95
N SER A 53 -4.89 -8.89 -16.62
CA SER A 53 -3.72 -9.53 -17.22
C SER A 53 -3.85 -9.65 -18.72
N SER A 54 -5.02 -10.09 -19.21
CA SER A 54 -5.29 -10.22 -20.65
C SER A 54 -5.24 -8.87 -21.37
N ALA A 55 -5.73 -7.80 -20.73
CA ALA A 55 -5.69 -6.45 -21.27
C ALA A 55 -4.23 -5.93 -21.39
N ILE A 56 -3.41 -6.15 -20.37
CA ILE A 56 -1.98 -5.76 -20.37
C ILE A 56 -1.18 -6.59 -21.39
N GLU A 57 -1.47 -7.88 -21.53
CA GLU A 57 -0.82 -8.73 -22.55
C GLU A 57 -1.15 -8.27 -23.98
N THR A 58 -2.36 -7.75 -24.19
CA THR A 58 -2.81 -7.22 -25.47
C THR A 58 -2.19 -5.83 -25.76
N ASP A 59 -2.12 -4.97 -24.74
CA ASP A 59 -1.51 -3.65 -24.82
C ASP A 59 -0.57 -3.42 -23.62
N PRO A 60 0.74 -3.67 -23.78
CA PRO A 60 1.73 -3.43 -22.74
C PRO A 60 1.90 -1.96 -22.35
N SER A 61 1.37 -1.02 -23.14
CA SER A 61 1.38 0.41 -22.83
C SER A 61 0.15 0.89 -22.07
N LEU A 62 -0.79 -0.03 -21.78
CA LEU A 62 -2.02 0.24 -21.07
C LEU A 62 -1.74 0.87 -19.69
N GLU A 63 -2.28 2.07 -19.49
CA GLU A 63 -2.23 2.74 -18.19
C GLU A 63 -3.21 2.08 -17.22
N VAL A 64 -2.73 1.76 -16.02
CA VAL A 64 -3.51 1.17 -14.94
C VAL A 64 -3.46 2.11 -13.74
N VAL A 65 -4.62 2.61 -13.34
CA VAL A 65 -4.76 3.55 -12.22
C VAL A 65 -5.40 2.82 -11.03
N VAL A 66 -4.71 2.82 -9.89
CA VAL A 66 -5.25 2.31 -8.62
C VAL A 66 -5.80 3.49 -7.82
N ASP A 67 -7.12 3.53 -7.67
CA ASP A 67 -7.84 4.53 -6.90
C ASP A 67 -8.17 3.97 -5.51
N VAL A 68 -7.34 4.35 -4.54
CA VAL A 68 -7.45 3.92 -3.14
C VAL A 68 -8.62 4.60 -2.42
N GLU A 69 -9.01 5.80 -2.86
CA GLU A 69 -10.13 6.54 -2.29
C GLU A 69 -11.45 5.86 -2.65
N ASN A 70 -11.65 5.56 -3.93
CA ASN A 70 -12.88 4.96 -4.45
C ASN A 70 -12.87 3.43 -4.48
N LEU A 71 -11.76 2.80 -4.05
CA LEU A 71 -11.57 1.35 -4.00
C LEU A 71 -11.77 0.69 -5.37
N GLN A 72 -11.12 1.25 -6.40
CA GLN A 72 -11.27 0.83 -7.79
C GLN A 72 -9.92 0.78 -8.51
N VAL A 73 -9.82 -0.10 -9.49
CA VAL A 73 -8.74 -0.08 -10.48
C VAL A 73 -9.34 0.24 -11.84
N ARG A 74 -8.79 1.24 -12.51
CA ARG A 74 -9.22 1.73 -13.82
C ARG A 74 -8.15 1.45 -14.86
N TYR A 75 -8.54 0.92 -16.00
CA TYR A 75 -7.64 0.65 -17.12
C TYR A 75 -8.44 0.71 -18.44
N GLY A 76 -7.95 1.48 -19.41
CA GLY A 76 -8.73 1.76 -20.62
C GLY A 76 -10.12 2.33 -20.29
N ASN A 77 -11.18 1.65 -20.73
CA ASN A 77 -12.58 2.00 -20.42
C ASN A 77 -13.22 1.10 -19.34
N GLU A 78 -12.43 0.23 -18.72
CA GLU A 78 -12.89 -0.74 -17.73
C GLU A 78 -12.61 -0.24 -16.30
N VAL A 79 -13.49 -0.65 -15.38
CA VAL A 79 -13.37 -0.37 -13.95
C VAL A 79 -13.64 -1.66 -13.20
N MET A 80 -12.71 -2.05 -12.33
CA MET A 80 -12.89 -3.21 -11.45
C MET A 80 -12.79 -2.81 -9.99
N PRO A 81 -13.60 -3.42 -9.10
CA PRO A 81 -13.49 -3.18 -7.67
C PRO A 81 -12.20 -3.77 -7.11
N CYS A 82 -11.64 -3.11 -6.10
CA CYS A 82 -10.54 -3.66 -5.32
C CYS A 82 -10.75 -3.44 -3.82
N GLY A 83 -10.07 -4.23 -2.99
CA GLY A 83 -10.10 -4.16 -1.54
C GLY A 83 -8.73 -3.79 -0.96
N ILE A 84 -8.74 -3.14 0.20
CA ILE A 84 -7.57 -2.93 1.04
C ILE A 84 -8.09 -2.84 2.49
N THR A 85 -7.25 -3.07 3.48
CA THR A 85 -7.68 -2.92 4.89
C THR A 85 -7.99 -1.44 5.18
N PRO A 86 -9.04 -1.14 5.99
CA PRO A 86 -9.40 0.25 6.29
C PRO A 86 -8.25 1.07 6.89
N SER A 87 -7.50 0.49 7.83
CA SER A 87 -6.34 1.16 8.44
C SER A 87 -5.27 1.52 7.41
N ALA A 88 -4.94 0.61 6.47
CA ALA A 88 -3.95 0.92 5.44
C ALA A 88 -4.47 1.97 4.45
N ARG A 89 -5.76 1.92 4.10
CA ARG A 89 -6.42 2.94 3.27
C ARG A 89 -6.31 4.31 3.93
N ASP A 90 -6.69 4.41 5.20
CA ASP A 90 -6.68 5.68 5.92
C ASP A 90 -5.24 6.23 6.05
N SER A 91 -4.26 5.38 6.35
CA SER A 91 -2.85 5.78 6.37
C SER A 91 -2.36 6.30 5.02
N LEU A 92 -2.74 5.64 3.92
CA LEU A 92 -2.35 6.06 2.57
C LEU A 92 -3.02 7.38 2.14
N LEU A 93 -4.30 7.58 2.49
CA LEU A 93 -5.04 8.80 2.16
C LEU A 93 -4.57 10.01 2.98
N ASN A 94 -4.21 9.81 4.24
CA ASN A 94 -3.78 10.88 5.14
C ASN A 94 -2.25 11.12 5.12
N GLY A 95 -1.49 10.31 4.39
CA GLY A 95 -0.03 10.38 4.37
C GLY A 95 0.64 9.85 5.65
N SER A 96 -0.11 9.28 6.60
CA SER A 96 0.41 8.77 7.88
C SER A 96 0.87 7.32 7.78
N TRP A 97 1.48 6.95 6.66
CA TRP A 97 1.97 5.59 6.41
C TRP A 97 3.45 5.41 6.75
N ASP A 98 4.22 6.50 6.88
CA ASP A 98 5.63 6.48 7.29
C ASP A 98 5.75 6.56 8.83
N PRO A 99 6.14 5.46 9.52
CA PRO A 99 6.26 5.46 10.97
C PRO A 99 7.35 6.40 11.50
N LEU A 100 8.39 6.67 10.70
CA LEU A 100 9.46 7.58 11.09
C LEU A 100 8.96 9.03 11.09
N GLU A 101 8.21 9.42 10.05
CA GLU A 101 7.61 10.75 9.97
C GLU A 101 6.58 10.97 11.09
N GLU A 102 5.78 9.94 11.38
CA GLU A 102 4.84 9.96 12.51
C GLU A 102 5.55 10.22 13.84
N LEU A 103 6.64 9.47 14.10
CA LEU A 103 7.44 9.64 15.33
C LEU A 103 8.07 11.03 15.43
N LEU A 104 8.63 11.54 14.33
CA LEU A 104 9.25 12.87 14.30
C LEU A 104 8.21 13.97 14.56
N THR A 105 7.00 13.82 14.06
CA THR A 105 5.90 14.76 14.28
C THR A 105 5.39 14.73 15.73
N ALA A 106 5.43 13.58 16.38
CA ALA A 106 4.99 13.39 17.77
C ALA A 106 5.97 13.92 18.83
N THR A 107 7.17 14.37 18.44
CA THR A 107 8.27 14.75 19.37
C THR A 107 7.83 15.68 20.51
N LYS A 108 7.01 16.70 20.23
CA LYS A 108 6.54 17.65 21.27
C LYS A 108 5.69 16.97 22.35
N GLY A 109 4.77 16.08 21.96
CA GLY A 109 3.92 15.36 22.92
C GLY A 109 4.70 14.34 23.74
N ILE A 110 5.74 13.74 23.14
CA ILE A 110 6.67 12.86 23.84
C ILE A 110 7.43 13.65 24.93
N GLU A 111 7.94 14.83 24.60
CA GLU A 111 8.63 15.71 25.57
C GLU A 111 7.71 16.18 26.70
N GLU A 112 6.47 16.58 26.39
CA GLU A 112 5.48 16.98 27.40
C GLU A 112 5.15 15.82 28.34
N THR A 113 4.91 14.63 27.79
CA THR A 113 4.66 13.42 28.58
C THR A 113 5.86 13.12 29.48
N ALA A 114 7.08 13.19 28.93
CA ALA A 114 8.31 12.94 29.68
C ALA A 114 8.49 13.91 30.85
N ARG A 115 8.21 15.22 30.67
CA ARG A 115 8.27 16.23 31.75
C ARG A 115 7.25 15.99 32.86
N ASN A 116 6.12 15.36 32.54
CA ASN A 116 5.05 15.06 33.50
C ASN A 116 5.26 13.74 34.26
N LEU A 117 6.35 13.00 33.99
CA LEU A 117 6.65 11.78 34.72
C LEU A 117 7.17 12.12 36.13
N PRO A 118 6.76 11.36 37.16
CA PRO A 118 7.09 11.65 38.56
C PRO A 118 8.57 11.46 38.93
N TYR A 119 9.40 11.08 37.96
CA TYR A 119 10.83 10.81 38.10
C TYR A 119 11.67 11.55 37.05
N ALA A 120 11.09 12.54 36.37
CA ALA A 120 11.81 13.45 35.48
C ALA A 120 12.55 14.54 36.27
#